data_AF-A0A1Q9EXF8-F1
#
_entry.id   AF-A0A1Q9EXF8-F1
#
_cell.length_a   1.000
_cell.length_b   1.000
_cell.length_c   1.000
_cell.angle_alpha   90.00
_cell.angle_beta   90.00
_cell.angle_gamma   90.00
#
_symmetry.space_group_name_H-M   'P 1'
#
loop_
_entity.id
_entity.type
_entity.pdbx_description
1 polymer ?
#
loop_
_entity_poly.entity_id
_entity_poly.type
_entity_poly.pdbx_seq_one_letter_code
_entity_poly.pdbx_strand_id
1 'polypeptide(L)'
;MRKVFLPLAVLRGRGEAYDYVEIGTADFDTLAQRLQDVDVRGLSVEPVEEHLRRLPDRPKKEKVAAAIAEVDGWADLYVVRPEYMEPQCSNETVASLGLRYCLPWWFRATASLGRPSSLVDVHAAEKAHEAQMVVKVQTLTYRSLMERYNVTSLRLLKIDTEGLDALILRQMLRYGEEVGFFPDRVQFERNNLTDFSGSQQTFDALQAAFDCWIPPAEDDVHCLRLVDIAPSRPTTASGSEVDPPWVRVELPDRLPVPAVELPDRLPVPAATLLADGYTLSSIAYQVGDSRDASNHRTCGTLRPTLHGIAAVRCPAGVEGRFLTLTGTTAAMPQACAQKRG
;
A
#
# COMPACT_ATOMS: atom_id res chain seq x y z
N MET A 1 -32.82 18.01 -26.99
CA MET A 1 -31.76 17.18 -27.62
C MET A 1 -30.80 16.72 -26.53
N ARG A 2 -30.73 15.41 -26.25
CA ARG A 2 -29.74 14.85 -25.31
C ARG A 2 -28.38 14.81 -26.03
N LYS A 3 -27.39 15.55 -25.52
CA LYS A 3 -26.00 15.43 -25.99
C LYS A 3 -25.42 14.16 -25.38
N VAL A 4 -25.24 13.15 -26.21
CA VAL A 4 -24.42 11.97 -25.89
C VAL A 4 -22.97 12.41 -26.07
N PHE A 5 -22.22 12.47 -24.98
CA PHE A 5 -20.77 12.57 -25.02
C PHE A 5 -20.21 11.18 -25.31
N LEU A 6 -19.64 11.00 -26.50
CA LEU A 6 -18.75 9.88 -26.76
C LEU A 6 -17.36 10.31 -26.28
N PRO A 7 -16.71 9.56 -25.36
CA PRO A 7 -15.32 9.85 -25.01
C PRO A 7 -14.44 9.65 -26.24
N LEU A 8 -13.52 10.59 -26.46
CA LEU A 8 -12.46 10.47 -27.46
C LEU A 8 -11.75 9.13 -27.24
N ALA A 9 -11.98 8.17 -28.14
CA ALA A 9 -11.06 7.07 -28.34
C ALA A 9 -9.79 7.65 -28.96
N VAL A 10 -8.89 8.15 -28.10
CA VAL A 10 -7.52 8.44 -28.46
C VAL A 10 -6.93 7.14 -28.99
N LEU A 11 -6.40 7.19 -30.20
CA LEU A 11 -5.52 6.17 -30.79
C LEU A 11 -4.31 5.99 -29.86
N ARG A 12 -4.48 5.23 -28.77
CA ARG A 12 -3.40 4.88 -27.86
C ARG A 12 -2.51 3.89 -28.61
N GLY A 13 -1.26 4.26 -28.83
CA GLY A 13 -0.21 3.29 -29.14
C GLY A 13 -0.22 2.16 -28.11
N ARG A 14 0.38 1.01 -28.42
CA ARG A 14 0.44 -0.10 -27.47
C ARG A 14 1.06 0.41 -26.16
N GLY A 15 0.23 0.51 -25.13
CA GLY A 15 0.64 0.84 -23.78
C GLY A 15 1.70 -0.12 -23.26
N GLU A 16 2.48 0.32 -22.28
CA GLU A 16 3.46 -0.55 -21.63
C GLU A 16 2.94 -1.08 -20.29
N ALA A 17 3.26 -2.35 -20.03
CA ALA A 17 2.92 -3.05 -18.81
C ALA A 17 4.14 -3.09 -17.88
N TYR A 18 3.97 -2.57 -16.66
CA TYR A 18 5.02 -2.53 -15.65
C TYR A 18 4.71 -3.51 -14.51
N ASP A 19 5.71 -4.27 -14.08
CA ASP A 19 5.61 -5.13 -12.90
C ASP A 19 5.73 -4.30 -11.62
N TYR A 20 6.54 -3.24 -11.62
CA TYR A 20 6.59 -2.31 -10.49
C TYR A 20 6.89 -0.86 -10.87
N VAL A 21 6.43 0.04 -10.00
CA VAL A 21 6.90 1.42 -9.89
C VAL A 21 7.21 1.63 -8.42
N GLU A 22 8.46 2.00 -8.11
CA GLU A 22 8.93 2.28 -6.76
C GLU A 22 9.28 3.76 -6.66
N ILE A 23 8.60 4.50 -5.79
CA ILE A 23 8.78 5.93 -5.57
C ILE A 23 9.41 6.15 -4.20
N GLY A 24 10.57 6.82 -4.19
CA GLY A 24 11.39 6.99 -2.99
C GLY A 24 12.22 5.74 -2.75
N THR A 25 13.27 5.58 -3.54
CA THR A 25 14.10 4.37 -3.44
C THR A 25 15.19 4.51 -2.38
N ALA A 26 15.70 5.73 -2.20
CA ALA A 26 16.84 6.09 -1.36
C ALA A 26 18.13 5.26 -1.55
N ASP A 27 18.16 4.28 -2.47
CA ASP A 27 19.12 3.17 -2.60
C ASP A 27 19.06 2.05 -1.54
N PHE A 28 18.02 2.00 -0.72
CA PHE A 28 17.83 1.03 0.36
C PHE A 28 16.76 -0.01 0.03
N ASP A 29 17.10 -1.29 0.17
CA ASP A 29 16.14 -2.41 0.12
C ASP A 29 15.19 -2.42 -1.11
N THR A 30 15.68 -1.87 -2.23
CA THR A 30 14.85 -1.56 -3.40
C THR A 30 14.41 -2.79 -4.18
N LEU A 31 13.29 -2.67 -4.90
CA LEU A 31 12.83 -3.71 -5.83
C LEU A 31 13.85 -3.95 -6.96
N ALA A 32 14.54 -2.90 -7.42
CA ALA A 32 15.58 -3.01 -8.43
C ALA A 32 16.76 -3.91 -7.98
N GLN A 33 17.14 -3.84 -6.70
CA GLN A 33 18.17 -4.70 -6.11
C GLN A 33 17.64 -6.13 -5.91
N ARG A 34 16.45 -6.28 -5.30
CA ARG A 34 15.87 -7.60 -4.99
C ARG A 34 15.52 -8.42 -6.23
N LEU A 35 15.07 -7.76 -7.30
CA LEU A 35 14.64 -8.39 -8.54
C LEU A 35 15.69 -8.30 -9.64
N GLN A 36 16.97 -8.01 -9.33
CA GLN A 36 17.99 -7.68 -10.33
C GLN A 36 18.13 -8.72 -11.45
N ASP A 37 17.99 -10.01 -11.13
CA ASP A 37 18.15 -11.14 -12.07
C ASP A 37 16.82 -11.71 -12.58
N VAL A 38 15.70 -11.02 -12.32
CA VAL A 38 14.37 -11.38 -12.82
C VAL A 38 14.04 -10.53 -14.05
N ASP A 39 13.48 -11.16 -15.10
CA ASP A 39 12.97 -10.45 -16.28
C ASP A 39 11.61 -9.81 -15.97
N VAL A 40 11.68 -8.65 -15.31
CA VAL A 40 10.55 -7.79 -14.98
C VAL A 40 10.81 -6.39 -15.51
N ARG A 41 9.73 -5.66 -15.82
CA ARG A 41 9.81 -4.25 -16.19
C ARG A 41 9.48 -3.38 -14.98
N GLY A 42 10.30 -2.37 -14.71
CA GLY A 42 10.08 -1.50 -13.55
C GLY A 42 10.61 -0.09 -13.70
N LEU A 43 10.05 0.81 -12.90
CA LEU A 43 10.55 2.17 -12.70
C LEU A 43 11.04 2.34 -11.26
N SER A 44 12.26 2.82 -11.10
CA SER A 44 12.82 3.29 -9.81
C SER A 44 12.90 4.81 -9.84
N VAL A 45 12.11 5.47 -8.99
CA VAL A 45 11.93 6.93 -8.97
C VAL A 45 12.54 7.50 -7.71
N GLU A 46 13.49 8.42 -7.86
CA GLU A 46 14.25 8.98 -6.75
C GLU A 46 14.86 10.33 -7.16
N PRO A 47 14.65 11.41 -6.39
CA PRO A 47 15.18 12.72 -6.76
C PRO A 47 16.70 12.85 -6.60
N VAL A 48 17.34 12.07 -5.72
CA VAL A 48 18.80 12.11 -5.52
C VAL A 48 19.49 11.18 -6.52
N GLU A 49 20.05 11.77 -7.57
CA GLU A 49 20.64 11.01 -8.69
C GLU A 49 21.75 10.04 -8.26
N GLU A 50 22.50 10.36 -7.20
CA GLU A 50 23.53 9.47 -6.65
C GLU A 50 22.95 8.13 -6.16
N HIS A 51 21.77 8.15 -5.53
CA HIS A 51 21.08 6.94 -5.09
C HIS A 51 20.70 6.06 -6.29
N LEU A 52 20.15 6.66 -7.35
CA LEU A 52 19.85 5.94 -8.59
C LEU A 52 21.08 5.32 -9.24
N ARG A 53 22.22 6.02 -9.23
CA ARG A 53 23.47 5.49 -9.79
C ARG A 53 23.97 4.24 -9.06
N ARG A 54 23.62 4.05 -7.79
CA ARG A 54 23.99 2.87 -6.99
C ARG A 54 23.05 1.68 -7.20
N LEU A 55 21.86 1.89 -7.77
CA LEU A 55 20.97 0.79 -8.14
C LEU A 55 21.56 -0.02 -9.31
N PRO A 56 21.28 -1.34 -9.42
CA PRO A 56 21.68 -2.14 -10.57
C PRO A 56 21.16 -1.53 -11.89
N ASP A 57 21.97 -1.58 -12.94
CA ASP A 57 21.55 -1.20 -14.30
C ASP A 57 21.19 -2.46 -15.09
N ARG A 58 19.93 -2.56 -15.52
CA ARG A 58 19.36 -3.75 -16.16
C ARG A 58 18.37 -3.35 -17.25
N PRO A 59 18.31 -4.09 -18.37
CA PRO A 59 17.28 -3.87 -19.38
C PRO A 59 15.87 -3.88 -18.75
N LYS A 60 15.00 -2.99 -19.23
CA LYS A 60 13.60 -2.82 -18.77
C LYS A 60 13.43 -2.30 -17.33
N LYS A 61 14.52 -1.95 -16.62
CA LYS A 61 14.47 -1.34 -15.28
C LYS A 61 15.00 0.08 -15.38
N GLU A 62 14.08 1.01 -15.59
CA GLU A 62 14.42 2.41 -15.84
C GLU A 62 14.53 3.18 -14.52
N LYS A 63 15.40 4.20 -14.52
CA LYS A 63 15.68 5.05 -13.37
C LYS A 63 15.19 6.46 -13.68
N VAL A 64 14.46 7.06 -12.76
CA VAL A 64 13.82 8.37 -12.96
C VAL A 64 14.29 9.33 -11.87
N ALA A 65 15.17 10.27 -12.26
CA ALA A 65 15.72 11.29 -11.36
C ALA A 65 14.71 12.43 -11.13
N ALA A 66 13.67 12.16 -10.34
CA ALA A 66 12.62 13.13 -10.02
C ALA A 66 11.96 12.84 -8.67
N ALA A 67 11.45 13.88 -8.02
CA ALA A 67 10.52 13.75 -6.91
C ALA A 67 9.08 13.70 -7.43
N ILE A 68 8.21 12.91 -6.82
CA ILE A 68 6.78 12.99 -7.08
C ILE A 68 6.16 14.04 -6.17
N ALA A 69 5.54 15.06 -6.77
CA ALA A 69 5.04 16.25 -6.09
C ALA A 69 3.65 16.66 -6.61
N GLU A 70 3.11 17.76 -6.10
CA GLU A 70 1.79 18.27 -6.49
C GLU A 70 1.75 18.82 -7.93
N VAL A 71 2.87 19.35 -8.42
CA VAL A 71 3.00 19.94 -9.75
C VAL A 71 4.31 19.54 -10.43
N ASP A 72 4.28 19.46 -11.75
CA ASP A 72 5.49 19.30 -12.57
C ASP A 72 6.35 20.57 -12.51
N GLY A 73 7.67 20.40 -12.53
CA GLY A 73 8.61 21.52 -12.57
C GLY A 73 9.90 21.22 -11.84
N TRP A 74 10.29 22.15 -10.97
CA TRP A 74 11.50 22.08 -10.17
C TRP A 74 11.21 22.55 -8.75
N ALA A 75 11.77 21.87 -7.76
CA ALA A 75 11.65 22.23 -6.36
C ALA A 75 12.98 22.10 -5.62
N ASP A 76 13.03 22.72 -4.45
CA ASP A 76 14.12 22.54 -3.50
C ASP A 76 13.94 21.22 -2.76
N LEU A 77 14.98 20.39 -2.76
CA LEU A 77 15.08 19.20 -1.93
C LEU A 77 16.18 19.42 -0.90
N TYR A 78 15.84 19.21 0.36
CA TYR A 78 16.77 19.27 1.47
C TYR A 78 17.33 17.88 1.70
N VAL A 79 18.65 17.74 1.56
CA VAL A 79 19.37 16.48 1.74
C VAL A 79 20.44 16.66 2.81
N VAL A 80 20.77 15.59 3.54
CA VAL A 80 21.84 15.64 4.53
C VAL A 80 23.19 15.77 3.83
N ARG A 81 24.00 16.69 4.33
CA ARG A 81 25.37 16.92 3.84
C ARG A 81 26.25 15.69 4.11
N PRO A 82 26.94 15.12 3.11
CA PRO A 82 27.81 13.97 3.29
C PRO A 82 28.87 14.17 4.38
N GLU A 83 29.40 15.39 4.52
CA GLU A 83 30.40 15.70 5.53
C GLU A 83 29.90 15.53 6.97
N TYR A 84 28.58 15.49 7.22
CA TYR A 84 27.99 15.25 8.53
C TYR A 84 27.74 13.75 8.82
N MET A 85 27.94 12.88 7.84
CA MET A 85 27.57 11.46 7.91
C MET A 85 28.78 10.53 7.92
N GLU A 86 28.65 9.37 8.55
CA GLU A 86 29.64 8.30 8.45
C GLU A 86 29.72 7.73 7.02
N PRO A 87 30.92 7.34 6.53
CA PRO A 87 32.24 7.45 7.18
C PRO A 87 32.96 8.79 6.90
N GLN A 88 32.36 9.75 6.18
CA GLN A 88 33.02 10.99 5.76
C GLN A 88 33.21 11.99 6.91
N CYS A 89 32.34 11.95 7.91
CA CYS A 89 32.43 12.76 9.11
C CYS A 89 33.62 12.36 9.99
N SER A 90 34.39 13.36 10.47
CA SER A 90 35.53 13.17 11.37
C SER A 90 35.27 13.76 12.75
N ASN A 91 36.17 13.49 13.72
CA ASN A 91 36.10 14.11 15.03
C ASN A 91 36.21 15.65 14.96
N GLU A 92 36.99 16.17 14.00
CA GLU A 92 37.10 17.61 13.74
C GLU A 92 35.79 18.18 13.20
N THR A 93 35.09 17.46 12.31
CA THR A 93 33.73 17.79 11.86
C THR A 93 32.79 17.87 13.05
N VAL A 94 32.73 16.84 13.90
CA VAL A 94 31.86 16.82 15.08
C VAL A 94 32.14 18.00 16.00
N ALA A 95 33.41 18.26 16.30
CA ALA A 95 33.83 19.34 17.19
C ALA A 95 33.56 20.74 16.61
N SER A 96 33.87 20.97 15.33
CA SER A 96 33.65 22.27 14.66
C SER A 96 32.18 22.61 14.49
N LEU A 97 31.33 21.60 14.42
CA LEU A 97 29.88 21.75 14.20
C LEU A 97 29.08 21.63 15.48
N GLY A 98 29.70 21.29 16.62
CA GLY A 98 28.99 21.12 17.90
C GLY A 98 28.02 19.94 17.93
N LEU A 99 28.25 18.93 17.09
CA LEU A 99 27.46 17.70 17.09
C LEU A 99 27.90 16.80 18.25
N ARG A 100 27.02 15.88 18.68
CA ARG A 100 27.39 14.87 19.70
C ARG A 100 28.14 13.68 19.09
N TYR A 101 27.86 13.37 17.84
CA TYR A 101 28.40 12.25 17.09
C TYR A 101 28.18 12.50 15.59
N CYS A 102 28.88 11.77 14.73
CA CYS A 102 28.63 11.76 13.29
C CYS A 102 27.26 11.15 13.01
N LEU A 103 26.49 11.74 12.10
CA LEU A 103 25.21 11.15 11.72
C LEU A 103 25.47 9.77 11.10
N PRO A 104 24.72 8.73 11.49
CA PRO A 104 24.84 7.41 10.87
C PRO A 104 24.73 7.47 9.35
N TRP A 105 25.46 6.61 8.65
CA TRP A 105 25.52 6.60 7.17
C TRP A 105 24.13 6.52 6.47
N TRP A 106 23.13 5.95 7.14
CA TRP A 106 21.78 5.81 6.61
C TRP A 106 21.03 7.15 6.51
N PHE A 107 21.49 8.22 7.17
CA PHE A 107 20.93 9.58 7.02
C PHE A 107 21.01 10.11 5.58
N ARG A 108 21.77 9.46 4.70
CA ARG A 108 21.78 9.79 3.27
C ARG A 108 20.41 9.59 2.62
N ALA A 109 19.61 8.64 3.14
CA ALA A 109 18.23 8.40 2.71
C ALA A 109 17.29 9.55 3.10
N THR A 110 17.66 10.36 4.09
CA THR A 110 16.82 11.42 4.62
C THR A 110 16.82 12.62 3.68
N ALA A 111 15.78 12.70 2.85
CA ALA A 111 15.55 13.82 1.95
C ALA A 111 14.11 14.34 2.08
N SER A 112 13.93 15.66 2.10
CA SER A 112 12.58 16.25 2.21
C SER A 112 12.37 17.37 1.21
N LEU A 113 11.20 17.38 0.56
CA LEU A 113 10.86 18.33 -0.50
C LEU A 113 10.28 19.62 0.10
N GLY A 114 10.81 20.77 -0.32
CA GLY A 114 10.31 22.10 0.03
C GLY A 114 10.65 22.59 1.44
N ARG A 115 11.08 21.70 2.34
CA ARG A 115 11.46 22.04 3.72
C ARG A 115 12.57 21.12 4.25
N PRO A 116 13.33 21.55 5.27
CA PRO A 116 14.25 20.67 6.00
C PRO A 116 13.53 19.47 6.63
N SER A 117 14.20 18.32 6.70
CA SER A 117 13.69 17.13 7.39
C SER A 117 13.75 17.30 8.90
N SER A 118 12.62 17.05 9.57
CA SER A 118 12.53 17.06 11.04
C SER A 118 13.30 15.92 11.70
N LEU A 119 13.63 14.85 10.97
CA LEU A 119 14.45 13.77 11.49
C LEU A 119 15.87 14.26 11.82
N VAL A 120 16.38 15.21 11.05
CA VAL A 120 17.69 15.83 11.29
C VAL A 120 17.65 16.71 12.55
N ASP A 121 16.52 17.37 12.84
CA ASP A 121 16.34 18.18 14.05
C ASP A 121 16.56 17.38 15.34
N VAL A 122 16.12 16.13 15.36
CA VAL A 122 16.25 15.23 16.52
C VAL A 122 17.72 14.91 16.83
N HIS A 123 18.57 14.82 15.80
CA HIS A 123 19.95 14.36 15.93
C HIS A 123 20.98 15.50 15.94
N ALA A 124 20.73 16.57 15.19
CA ALA A 124 21.62 17.72 15.05
C ALA A 124 21.16 18.97 15.84
N ALA A 125 19.98 18.93 16.47
CA ALA A 125 19.46 20.01 17.32
C ALA A 125 19.57 21.40 16.64
N GLU A 126 20.22 22.37 17.30
CA GLU A 126 20.41 23.75 16.79
C GLU A 126 21.15 23.81 15.44
N LYS A 127 21.79 22.73 15.02
CA LYS A 127 22.61 22.62 13.81
C LYS A 127 21.93 21.87 12.67
N ALA A 128 20.67 21.47 12.83
CA ALA A 128 19.97 20.66 11.84
C ALA A 128 19.79 21.34 10.48
N HIS A 129 19.65 22.67 10.46
CA HIS A 129 19.62 23.42 9.21
C HIS A 129 21.00 23.44 8.52
N GLU A 130 22.10 23.53 9.30
CA GLU A 130 23.47 23.51 8.77
C GLU A 130 23.85 22.12 8.24
N ALA A 131 23.35 21.07 8.88
CA ALA A 131 23.55 19.67 8.47
C ALA A 131 22.87 19.29 7.16
N GLN A 132 22.00 20.16 6.63
CA GLN A 132 21.29 19.96 5.38
C GLN A 132 21.81 20.92 4.30
N MET A 133 21.71 20.49 3.06
CA MET A 133 21.95 21.30 1.88
C MET A 133 20.74 21.23 0.95
N VAL A 134 20.56 22.28 0.16
CA VAL A 134 19.49 22.38 -0.80
C VAL A 134 20.00 21.99 -2.17
N VAL A 135 19.33 21.04 -2.82
CA VAL A 135 19.55 20.67 -4.22
C VAL A 135 18.27 20.90 -5.01
N LYS A 136 18.39 21.44 -6.23
CA LYS A 136 17.25 21.59 -7.13
C LYS A 136 16.99 20.27 -7.86
N VAL A 137 15.77 19.76 -7.77
CA VAL A 137 15.37 18.50 -8.40
C VAL A 137 14.15 18.67 -9.28
N GLN A 138 14.05 17.85 -10.33
CA GLN A 138 12.85 17.78 -11.15
C GLN A 138 11.69 17.25 -10.29
N THR A 139 10.52 17.85 -10.44
CA THR A 139 9.28 17.33 -9.88
C THR A 139 8.35 16.84 -10.99
N LEU A 140 7.65 15.74 -10.73
CA LEU A 140 6.60 15.21 -11.58
C LEU A 140 5.35 14.95 -10.72
N THR A 141 4.17 15.08 -11.30
CA THR A 141 2.96 14.46 -10.74
C THR A 141 2.96 12.96 -11.03
N TYR A 142 2.17 12.19 -10.27
CA TYR A 142 1.97 10.77 -10.55
C TYR A 142 1.43 10.57 -11.97
N ARG A 143 0.47 11.41 -12.41
CA ARG A 143 -0.04 11.41 -13.78
C ARG A 143 1.09 11.58 -14.80
N SER A 144 1.91 12.61 -14.65
CA SER A 144 2.99 12.90 -15.59
C SER A 144 4.02 11.78 -15.63
N LEU A 145 4.32 11.13 -14.51
CA LEU A 145 5.14 9.92 -14.48
C LEU A 145 4.49 8.79 -15.31
N MET A 146 3.23 8.46 -15.05
CA MET A 146 2.55 7.38 -15.78
C MET A 146 2.46 7.65 -17.29
N GLU A 147 2.14 8.88 -17.68
CA GLU A 147 2.02 9.28 -19.08
C GLU A 147 3.37 9.34 -19.80
N ARG A 148 4.42 9.86 -19.14
CA ARG A 148 5.78 9.95 -19.70
C ARG A 148 6.35 8.59 -20.08
N TYR A 149 6.02 7.56 -19.31
CA TYR A 149 6.47 6.18 -19.53
C TYR A 149 5.37 5.30 -20.15
N ASN A 150 4.25 5.89 -20.60
CA ASN A 150 3.14 5.19 -21.23
C ASN A 150 2.66 3.96 -20.43
N VAL A 151 2.62 4.09 -19.10
CA VAL A 151 2.21 3.03 -18.17
C VAL A 151 0.71 2.80 -18.32
N THR A 152 0.32 1.58 -18.69
CA THR A 152 -1.08 1.21 -18.92
C THR A 152 -1.55 0.03 -18.09
N SER A 153 -0.62 -0.71 -17.49
CA SER A 153 -0.89 -1.66 -16.41
C SER A 153 0.26 -1.60 -15.41
N LEU A 154 -0.04 -1.76 -14.12
CA LEU A 154 0.94 -1.71 -13.05
C LEU A 154 0.59 -2.75 -11.99
N ARG A 155 1.50 -3.71 -11.74
CA ARG A 155 1.22 -4.75 -10.74
C ARG A 155 1.48 -4.28 -9.32
N LEU A 156 2.58 -3.58 -9.08
CA LEU A 156 2.93 -3.05 -7.76
C LEU A 156 3.33 -1.58 -7.83
N LEU A 157 2.66 -0.74 -7.03
CA LEU A 157 3.14 0.60 -6.69
C LEU A 157 3.70 0.57 -5.26
N LYS A 158 5.02 0.72 -5.11
CA LYS A 158 5.65 0.96 -3.80
C LYS A 158 5.91 2.45 -3.63
N ILE A 159 5.50 3.01 -2.51
CA ILE A 159 5.72 4.42 -2.14
C ILE A 159 6.43 4.42 -0.80
N ASP A 160 7.53 5.14 -0.71
CA ASP A 160 8.35 5.17 0.48
C ASP A 160 9.03 6.54 0.52
N THR A 161 8.25 7.56 0.91
CA THR A 161 8.70 8.94 0.87
C THR A 161 8.60 9.61 2.23
N GLU A 162 9.48 10.59 2.46
CA GLU A 162 9.50 11.34 3.73
C GLU A 162 8.38 12.39 3.77
N GLY A 163 7.12 11.92 3.88
CA GLY A 163 5.93 12.73 4.15
C GLY A 163 5.07 13.11 2.93
N LEU A 164 5.28 12.51 1.76
CA LEU A 164 4.46 12.75 0.55
C LEU A 164 3.57 11.56 0.15
N ASP A 165 3.55 10.48 0.93
CA ASP A 165 2.82 9.25 0.64
C ASP A 165 1.33 9.50 0.41
N ALA A 166 0.67 10.21 1.33
CA ALA A 166 -0.74 10.55 1.22
C ALA A 166 -1.05 11.44 -0.01
N LEU A 167 -0.12 12.31 -0.42
CA LEU A 167 -0.26 13.11 -1.64
C LEU A 167 -0.19 12.21 -2.87
N ILE A 168 0.80 11.32 -2.94
CA ILE A 168 1.01 10.41 -4.07
C ILE A 168 -0.16 9.44 -4.20
N LEU A 169 -0.63 8.84 -3.09
CA LEU A 169 -1.80 7.98 -3.05
C LEU A 169 -3.06 8.69 -3.56
N ARG A 170 -3.29 9.95 -3.15
CA ARG A 170 -4.42 10.74 -3.63
C ARG A 170 -4.33 11.00 -5.14
N GLN A 171 -3.14 11.31 -5.66
CA GLN A 171 -2.95 11.48 -7.10
C GLN A 171 -3.16 10.15 -7.86
N MET A 172 -2.71 9.03 -7.31
CA MET A 172 -2.92 7.69 -7.88
C MET A 172 -4.41 7.35 -7.96
N LEU A 173 -5.16 7.55 -6.87
CA LEU A 173 -6.61 7.30 -6.85
C LEU A 173 -7.34 8.16 -7.89
N ARG A 174 -7.07 9.46 -7.90
CA ARG A 174 -7.67 10.38 -8.88
C ARG A 174 -7.32 10.00 -10.31
N TYR A 175 -6.05 9.67 -10.59
CA TYR A 175 -5.64 9.21 -11.91
C TYR A 175 -6.42 7.97 -12.32
N GLY A 176 -6.54 6.99 -11.42
CA GLY A 176 -7.25 5.75 -11.71
C GLY A 176 -8.75 5.90 -11.91
N GLU A 177 -9.41 6.80 -11.17
CA GLU A 177 -10.82 7.17 -11.41
C GLU A 177 -11.00 7.82 -12.79
N GLU A 178 -10.09 8.71 -13.18
CA GLU A 178 -10.18 9.45 -14.44
C GLU A 178 -9.90 8.57 -15.66
N VAL A 179 -8.96 7.62 -15.56
CA VAL A 179 -8.53 6.78 -16.70
C VAL A 179 -8.98 5.32 -16.64
N GLY A 180 -9.64 4.90 -15.56
CA GLY A 180 -10.07 3.52 -15.34
C GLY A 180 -8.92 2.53 -15.10
N PHE A 181 -7.80 3.02 -14.56
CA PHE A 181 -6.58 2.22 -14.38
C PHE A 181 -5.99 2.42 -12.98
N PHE A 182 -5.89 1.35 -12.22
CA PHE A 182 -5.31 1.32 -10.88
C PHE A 182 -4.19 0.28 -10.83
N PRO A 183 -3.19 0.45 -9.94
CA PRO A 183 -2.25 -0.63 -9.62
C PRO A 183 -3.00 -1.85 -9.07
N ASP A 184 -2.51 -3.06 -9.34
CA ASP A 184 -3.08 -4.28 -8.73
C ASP A 184 -2.77 -4.33 -7.22
N ARG A 185 -1.59 -3.85 -6.83
CA ARG A 185 -1.11 -3.76 -5.45
C ARG A 185 -0.50 -2.41 -5.15
N VAL A 186 -0.66 -1.96 -3.92
CA VAL A 186 0.00 -0.76 -3.39
C VAL A 186 0.67 -1.12 -2.07
N GLN A 187 1.92 -0.70 -1.89
CA GLN A 187 2.67 -0.78 -0.63
C GLN A 187 3.14 0.63 -0.27
N PHE A 188 2.95 1.05 0.97
CA PHE A 188 3.43 2.34 1.43
C PHE A 188 3.69 2.39 2.94
N GLU A 189 4.55 3.30 3.38
CA GLU A 189 4.85 3.49 4.80
C GLU A 189 3.74 4.33 5.46
N ARG A 190 3.25 3.90 6.63
CA ARG A 190 2.37 4.73 7.46
C ARG A 190 3.17 5.34 8.61
N ASN A 191 4.02 6.31 8.29
CA ASN A 191 4.81 7.02 9.30
C ASN A 191 4.08 8.21 9.94
N ASN A 192 4.60 8.65 11.08
CA ASN A 192 4.11 9.83 11.83
C ASN A 192 4.37 11.17 11.09
N LEU A 193 5.06 11.14 9.94
CA LEU A 193 5.36 12.33 9.14
C LEU A 193 4.20 12.71 8.22
N THR A 194 3.22 11.82 8.08
CA THR A 194 1.99 12.08 7.32
C THR A 194 0.98 12.84 8.18
N ASP A 195 0.48 13.99 7.70
CA ASP A 195 -0.61 14.74 8.36
C ASP A 195 -1.84 13.83 8.51
N PHE A 196 -2.17 13.50 9.76
CA PHE A 196 -3.25 12.57 10.11
C PHE A 196 -4.62 13.03 9.59
N SER A 197 -4.88 14.34 9.60
CA SER A 197 -6.19 14.88 9.25
C SER A 197 -6.45 14.84 7.74
N GLY A 198 -5.44 15.21 6.93
CA GLY A 198 -5.50 15.14 5.47
C GLY A 198 -5.38 13.73 4.92
N SER A 199 -4.67 12.83 5.62
CA SER A 199 -4.43 11.47 5.15
C SER A 199 -5.59 10.52 5.38
N GLN A 200 -6.42 10.73 6.41
CA GLN A 200 -7.57 9.86 6.68
C GLN A 200 -8.52 9.76 5.48
N GLN A 201 -8.85 10.89 4.83
CA GLN A 201 -9.72 10.87 3.65
C GLN A 201 -9.11 10.07 2.49
N THR A 202 -7.79 10.18 2.28
CA THR A 202 -7.09 9.40 1.27
C THR A 202 -7.14 7.92 1.61
N PHE A 203 -6.97 7.54 2.88
CA PHE A 203 -7.06 6.15 3.31
C PHE A 203 -8.48 5.58 3.19
N ASP A 204 -9.51 6.35 3.53
CA ASP A 204 -10.90 5.93 3.36
C ASP A 204 -11.20 5.69 1.86
N ALA A 205 -10.75 6.59 0.99
CA ALA A 205 -10.87 6.42 -0.46
C ALA A 205 -10.06 5.21 -0.99
N LEU A 206 -8.87 4.97 -0.43
CA LEU A 206 -8.06 3.80 -0.75
C LEU A 206 -8.79 2.51 -0.37
N GLN A 207 -9.35 2.43 0.84
CA GLN A 207 -10.10 1.28 1.32
C GLN A 207 -11.41 1.03 0.55
N ALA A 208 -11.95 2.05 -0.13
CA ALA A 208 -13.09 1.87 -1.03
C ALA A 208 -12.74 1.11 -2.33
N ALA A 209 -11.46 1.11 -2.73
CA ALA A 209 -10.96 0.47 -3.95
C ALA A 209 -10.01 -0.70 -3.70
N PHE A 210 -9.45 -0.81 -2.49
CA PHE A 210 -8.46 -1.80 -2.09
C PHE A 210 -8.80 -2.44 -0.74
N ASP A 211 -8.45 -3.70 -0.58
CA ASP A 211 -8.36 -4.36 0.73
C ASP A 211 -6.95 -4.16 1.28
N CYS A 212 -6.83 -3.50 2.45
CA CYS A 212 -5.56 -3.06 3.00
C CYS A 212 -5.30 -3.66 4.38
N TRP A 213 -4.07 -4.11 4.62
CA TRP A 213 -3.63 -4.67 5.89
C TRP A 213 -2.19 -4.24 6.21
N ILE A 214 -1.80 -4.41 7.47
CA ILE A 214 -0.42 -4.23 7.93
C ILE A 214 0.06 -5.62 8.37
N PRO A 215 1.08 -6.22 7.71
CA PRO A 215 1.63 -7.49 8.13
C PRO A 215 2.18 -7.43 9.56
N PRO A 216 2.10 -8.53 10.33
CA PRO A 216 2.71 -8.58 11.65
C PRO A 216 4.21 -8.30 11.56
N ALA A 217 4.71 -7.39 12.40
CA ALA A 217 6.11 -6.96 12.47
C ALA A 217 6.63 -6.13 11.28
N GLU A 218 5.73 -5.60 10.44
CA GLU A 218 6.05 -4.58 9.45
C GLU A 218 5.31 -3.28 9.81
N ASP A 219 5.90 -2.14 9.43
CA ASP A 219 5.27 -0.82 9.56
C ASP A 219 4.59 -0.37 8.25
N ASP A 220 4.78 -1.15 7.19
CA ASP A 220 4.22 -0.89 5.86
C ASP A 220 2.76 -1.35 5.76
N VAL A 221 1.95 -0.52 5.09
CA VAL A 221 0.61 -0.88 4.67
C VAL A 221 0.67 -1.54 3.30
N HIS A 222 0.02 -2.69 3.19
CA HIS A 222 -0.14 -3.43 1.95
C HIS A 222 -1.59 -3.41 1.53
N CYS A 223 -1.86 -3.14 0.26
CA CYS A 223 -3.19 -3.03 -0.30
C CYS A 223 -3.31 -3.87 -1.58
N LEU A 224 -4.37 -4.65 -1.69
CA LEU A 224 -4.74 -5.44 -2.86
C LEU A 224 -6.03 -4.90 -3.46
N ARG A 225 -6.06 -4.65 -4.77
CA ARG A 225 -7.21 -4.04 -5.42
C ARG A 225 -8.46 -4.93 -5.36
N LEU A 226 -9.61 -4.35 -5.00
CA LEU A 226 -10.86 -5.09 -4.81
C LEU A 226 -11.40 -5.74 -6.08
N VAL A 227 -11.17 -5.20 -7.27
CA VAL A 227 -11.62 -5.87 -8.51
C VAL A 227 -10.84 -7.15 -8.82
N ASP A 228 -9.63 -7.29 -8.30
CA ASP A 228 -8.87 -8.55 -8.37
C ASP A 228 -9.42 -9.58 -7.38
N ILE A 229 -10.03 -9.10 -6.30
CA ILE A 229 -10.82 -9.89 -5.35
C ILE A 229 -12.23 -10.20 -5.93
N ALA A 230 -12.77 -9.34 -6.80
CA ALA A 230 -14.19 -9.30 -7.17
C ALA A 230 -14.55 -9.33 -8.67
N PRO A 231 -14.10 -10.29 -9.50
CA PRO A 231 -14.95 -10.71 -10.62
C PRO A 231 -16.20 -11.47 -10.14
N SER A 232 -16.40 -11.62 -8.82
CA SER A 232 -17.51 -12.36 -8.20
C SER A 232 -18.46 -11.49 -7.36
N ARG A 233 -18.67 -10.21 -7.69
CA ARG A 233 -19.79 -9.44 -7.12
C ARG A 233 -20.95 -9.46 -8.12
N PRO A 234 -22.00 -10.28 -7.94
CA PRO A 234 -23.24 -10.07 -8.66
C PRO A 234 -23.76 -8.69 -8.26
N THR A 235 -23.79 -7.75 -9.20
CA THR A 235 -24.49 -6.49 -9.02
C THR A 235 -25.98 -6.77 -9.15
N THR A 236 -26.60 -7.31 -8.10
CA THR A 236 -28.06 -7.29 -7.96
C THR A 236 -28.44 -6.12 -7.07
N ALA A 237 -28.71 -5.01 -7.74
CA ALA A 237 -29.46 -3.91 -7.16
C ALA A 237 -30.91 -4.36 -6.91
N SER A 238 -31.23 -4.77 -5.68
CA SER A 238 -32.56 -4.59 -5.08
C SER A 238 -32.61 -5.09 -3.63
N GLY A 239 -32.82 -4.16 -2.68
CA GLY A 239 -33.62 -4.40 -1.48
C GLY A 239 -33.04 -5.28 -0.35
N SER A 240 -32.61 -4.62 0.73
CA SER A 240 -32.70 -5.04 2.14
C SER A 240 -31.94 -6.28 2.66
N GLU A 241 -31.16 -6.99 1.87
CA GLU A 241 -30.21 -7.98 2.40
C GLU A 241 -28.80 -7.38 2.41
N VAL A 242 -28.24 -7.20 3.61
CA VAL A 242 -26.82 -6.88 3.78
C VAL A 242 -26.06 -8.11 3.33
N ASP A 243 -25.31 -8.01 2.24
CA ASP A 243 -24.45 -9.10 1.78
C ASP A 243 -23.55 -9.56 2.94
N PRO A 244 -23.48 -10.86 3.23
CA PRO A 244 -22.64 -11.39 4.31
C PRO A 244 -21.19 -10.93 4.12
N PRO A 245 -20.52 -10.38 5.15
CA PRO A 245 -19.12 -10.00 5.03
C PRO A 245 -18.29 -11.22 4.69
N TRP A 246 -17.31 -11.08 3.80
CA TRP A 246 -16.43 -12.18 3.43
C TRP A 246 -14.99 -11.71 3.23
N VAL A 247 -14.05 -12.62 3.42
CA VAL A 247 -12.61 -12.44 3.20
C VAL A 247 -12.13 -13.57 2.30
N ARG A 248 -11.20 -13.31 1.39
CA ARG A 248 -10.60 -14.36 0.55
C ARG A 248 -9.09 -14.24 0.48
N VAL A 249 -8.44 -15.39 0.59
CA VAL A 249 -6.99 -15.55 0.44
C VAL A 249 -6.73 -16.34 -0.83
N GLU A 250 -5.92 -15.79 -1.74
CA GLU A 250 -5.35 -16.54 -2.86
C GLU A 250 -4.05 -17.21 -2.40
N LEU A 251 -4.01 -18.53 -2.51
CA LEU A 251 -2.85 -19.36 -2.23
C LEU A 251 -1.88 -19.30 -3.42
N PRO A 252 -0.56 -19.49 -3.18
CA PRO A 252 0.45 -19.40 -4.24
C PRO A 252 0.24 -20.43 -5.36
N ASP A 253 -0.37 -21.56 -5.03
CA ASP A 253 -0.72 -22.64 -5.94
C ASP A 253 -2.03 -23.31 -5.49
N ARG A 254 -2.51 -24.27 -6.29
CA ARG A 254 -3.59 -25.18 -5.88
C ARG A 254 -3.04 -26.16 -4.84
N LEU A 255 -3.43 -25.98 -3.58
CA LEU A 255 -2.90 -26.74 -2.45
C LEU A 255 -3.98 -27.57 -1.76
N PRO A 256 -3.64 -28.76 -1.22
CA PRO A 256 -4.52 -29.47 -0.30
C PRO A 256 -4.66 -28.66 1.00
N VAL A 257 -5.90 -28.46 1.45
CA VAL A 257 -6.21 -27.69 2.66
C VAL A 257 -6.78 -28.66 3.70
N PRO A 258 -5.96 -29.26 4.58
CA PRO A 258 -6.45 -30.21 5.58
C PRO A 258 -7.16 -29.53 6.74
N ALA A 259 -6.77 -28.29 7.05
CA ALA A 259 -7.38 -27.47 8.08
C ALA A 259 -7.13 -25.98 7.79
N VAL A 260 -7.99 -25.15 8.37
CA VAL A 260 -7.82 -23.70 8.43
C VAL A 260 -7.83 -23.29 9.89
N GLU A 261 -6.78 -22.60 10.33
CA GLU A 261 -6.64 -22.12 11.70
C GLU A 261 -6.65 -20.59 11.69
N LEU A 262 -7.51 -19.99 12.50
CA LEU A 262 -7.43 -18.56 12.79
C LEU A 262 -6.60 -18.36 14.06
N PRO A 263 -5.50 -17.58 14.01
CA PRO A 263 -4.69 -17.33 15.19
C PRO A 263 -5.51 -16.63 16.27
N ASP A 264 -5.16 -16.93 17.53
CA ASP A 264 -5.87 -16.65 18.79
C ASP A 264 -6.11 -15.15 19.12
N ARG A 265 -5.83 -14.25 18.18
CA ARG A 265 -5.88 -12.80 18.37
C ARG A 265 -6.43 -12.09 17.14
N LEU A 266 -7.72 -12.26 16.89
CA LEU A 266 -8.48 -11.10 16.45
C LEU A 266 -8.72 -10.26 17.71
N PRO A 267 -8.13 -9.05 17.86
CA PRO A 267 -8.40 -8.16 18.98
C PRO A 267 -9.79 -7.55 18.79
N VAL A 268 -10.81 -8.38 18.82
CA VAL A 268 -12.20 -7.94 18.77
C VAL A 268 -12.95 -8.77 19.80
N PRO A 269 -13.53 -8.14 20.84
CA PRO A 269 -14.39 -8.87 21.75
C PRO A 269 -15.47 -9.57 20.94
N ALA A 270 -15.73 -10.84 21.25
CA ALA A 270 -16.76 -11.63 20.59
C ALA A 270 -18.07 -10.83 20.55
N ALA A 271 -18.65 -10.76 19.35
CA ALA A 271 -19.58 -9.74 18.86
C ALA A 271 -18.89 -8.45 18.40
N THR A 272 -18.12 -8.53 17.31
CA THR A 272 -17.95 -7.38 16.42
C THR A 272 -19.35 -6.92 16.01
N LEU A 273 -19.81 -5.84 16.61
CA LEU A 273 -20.86 -5.02 16.03
C LEU A 273 -20.33 -4.64 14.65
N LEU A 274 -20.89 -5.22 13.60
CA LEU A 274 -20.83 -4.55 12.31
C LEU A 274 -21.51 -3.18 12.51
N ALA A 275 -21.06 -2.16 11.79
CA ALA A 275 -21.45 -0.76 11.99
C ALA A 275 -22.98 -0.54 12.08
N ASP A 276 -23.77 -1.49 11.57
CA ASP A 276 -25.23 -1.45 11.45
C ASP A 276 -26.01 -2.28 12.49
N GLY A 277 -25.41 -2.68 13.62
CA GLY A 277 -26.15 -3.38 14.69
C GLY A 277 -26.36 -4.89 14.47
N TYR A 278 -25.53 -5.48 13.60
CA TYR A 278 -25.51 -6.93 13.36
C TYR A 278 -24.37 -7.59 14.11
N THR A 279 -24.61 -8.83 14.55
CA THR A 279 -23.57 -9.69 15.14
C THR A 279 -23.22 -10.80 14.17
N LEU A 280 -21.92 -11.09 14.03
CA LEU A 280 -21.44 -12.25 13.28
C LEU A 280 -21.85 -13.54 14.01
N SER A 281 -22.75 -14.32 13.42
CA SER A 281 -23.33 -15.53 14.03
C SER A 281 -22.52 -16.78 13.71
N SER A 282 -21.96 -16.85 12.50
CA SER A 282 -21.05 -17.92 12.09
C SER A 282 -20.17 -17.52 10.91
N ILE A 283 -19.02 -18.20 10.76
CA ILE A 283 -18.07 -18.03 9.65
C ILE A 283 -17.95 -19.38 8.95
N ALA A 284 -18.33 -19.43 7.66
CA ALA A 284 -18.11 -20.59 6.79
C ALA A 284 -16.75 -20.48 6.09
N TYR A 285 -16.00 -21.57 6.07
CA TYR A 285 -14.70 -21.67 5.41
C TYR A 285 -14.89 -22.49 4.15
N GLN A 286 -14.53 -21.95 3.00
CA GLN A 286 -14.74 -22.58 1.71
C GLN A 286 -13.45 -22.55 0.88
N VAL A 287 -13.16 -23.62 0.16
CA VAL A 287 -11.95 -23.76 -0.65
C VAL A 287 -12.33 -24.13 -2.08
N GLY A 288 -11.69 -23.50 -3.07
CA GLY A 288 -11.90 -23.85 -4.47
C GLY A 288 -10.88 -23.22 -5.41
N ASP A 289 -11.03 -23.53 -6.71
CA ASP A 289 -10.10 -23.07 -7.76
C ASP A 289 -10.63 -21.85 -8.54
N SER A 290 -11.90 -21.50 -8.34
CA SER A 290 -12.54 -20.36 -9.00
C SER A 290 -12.49 -19.11 -8.12
N ARG A 291 -12.54 -17.93 -8.73
CA ARG A 291 -12.82 -16.68 -8.01
C ARG A 291 -14.28 -16.57 -7.57
N ASP A 292 -15.18 -17.40 -8.11
CA ASP A 292 -16.55 -17.48 -7.62
C ASP A 292 -16.66 -18.50 -6.47
N ALA A 293 -17.00 -18.01 -5.27
CA ALA A 293 -17.13 -18.82 -4.06
C ALA A 293 -18.38 -19.71 -4.04
N SER A 294 -19.34 -19.49 -4.94
CA SER A 294 -20.58 -20.29 -5.01
C SER A 294 -20.31 -21.78 -5.25
N ASN A 295 -19.16 -22.09 -5.87
CA ASN A 295 -18.74 -23.45 -6.21
C ASN A 295 -17.64 -23.99 -5.28
N HIS A 296 -17.24 -23.24 -4.24
CA HIS A 296 -16.21 -23.68 -3.31
C HIS A 296 -16.74 -24.78 -2.39
N ARG A 297 -15.88 -25.74 -2.05
CA ARG A 297 -16.19 -26.76 -1.06
C ARG A 297 -16.05 -26.21 0.35
N THR A 298 -17.12 -26.33 1.15
CA THR A 298 -17.09 -25.92 2.55
C THR A 298 -16.23 -26.86 3.38
N CYS A 299 -15.16 -26.33 3.98
CA CYS A 299 -14.35 -26.98 4.99
C CYS A 299 -15.11 -27.16 6.31
N GLY A 300 -15.91 -26.16 6.68
CA GLY A 300 -16.74 -26.19 7.88
C GLY A 300 -17.21 -24.80 8.26
N THR A 301 -17.93 -24.71 9.37
CA THR A 301 -18.49 -23.46 9.88
C THR A 301 -18.16 -23.33 11.36
N LEU A 302 -17.64 -22.16 11.77
CA LEU A 302 -17.38 -21.84 13.17
C LEU A 302 -18.36 -20.82 13.67
N ARG A 303 -18.79 -20.98 14.92
CA ARG A 303 -19.41 -19.89 15.68
C ARG A 303 -18.31 -19.17 16.44
N PRO A 304 -18.22 -17.83 16.38
CA PRO A 304 -17.27 -17.08 17.18
C PRO A 304 -17.46 -17.41 18.66
N THR A 305 -16.44 -17.96 19.32
CA THR A 305 -16.42 -18.16 20.77
C THR A 305 -15.54 -17.11 21.43
N LEU A 306 -15.84 -16.77 22.69
CA LEU A 306 -15.13 -15.73 23.45
C LEU A 306 -13.64 -16.00 23.66
N HIS A 307 -13.21 -17.26 23.57
CA HIS A 307 -11.82 -17.66 23.81
C HIS A 307 -11.45 -18.87 22.94
N GLY A 308 -10.26 -18.81 22.32
CA GLY A 308 -9.56 -19.96 21.75
C GLY A 308 -9.35 -19.94 20.23
N ILE A 309 -8.26 -20.62 19.83
CA ILE A 309 -7.92 -20.94 18.44
C ILE A 309 -9.09 -21.72 17.86
N ALA A 310 -9.74 -21.14 16.86
CA ALA A 310 -10.81 -21.80 16.14
C ALA A 310 -10.20 -22.44 14.88
N ALA A 311 -10.03 -23.76 14.92
CA ALA A 311 -9.56 -24.56 13.80
C ALA A 311 -10.73 -25.30 13.15
N VAL A 312 -10.83 -25.24 11.82
CA VAL A 312 -11.75 -26.05 11.03
C VAL A 312 -10.95 -27.10 10.28
N ARG A 313 -11.24 -28.37 10.55
CA ARG A 313 -10.75 -29.46 9.72
C ARG A 313 -11.59 -29.55 8.46
N CYS A 314 -10.94 -29.47 7.30
CA CYS A 314 -11.62 -29.66 6.04
C CYS A 314 -11.86 -31.17 5.79
N PRO A 315 -12.91 -31.53 5.03
CA PRO A 315 -13.05 -32.88 4.52
C PRO A 315 -11.81 -33.35 3.73
N ALA A 316 -11.56 -34.65 3.73
CA ALA A 316 -10.45 -35.22 2.98
C ALA A 316 -10.57 -34.89 1.48
N GLY A 317 -9.44 -34.49 0.87
CA GLY A 317 -9.37 -34.14 -0.54
C GLY A 317 -9.94 -32.76 -0.89
N VAL A 318 -10.15 -31.88 0.09
CA VAL A 318 -10.35 -30.46 -0.20
C VAL A 318 -9.02 -29.83 -0.60
N GLU A 319 -9.02 -29.25 -1.79
CA GLU A 319 -7.88 -28.56 -2.38
C GLU A 319 -8.41 -27.38 -3.19
N GLY A 320 -7.59 -26.34 -3.30
CA GLY A 320 -7.97 -25.16 -4.05
C GLY A 320 -6.86 -24.13 -4.07
N ARG A 321 -7.03 -23.14 -4.95
CA ARG A 321 -6.19 -21.94 -5.00
C ARG A 321 -6.75 -20.79 -4.15
N PHE A 322 -8.03 -20.85 -3.78
CA PHE A 322 -8.70 -19.81 -3.01
C PHE A 322 -9.29 -20.37 -1.73
N LEU A 323 -9.06 -19.68 -0.62
CA LEU A 323 -9.74 -19.88 0.66
C LEU A 323 -10.66 -18.67 0.90
N THR A 324 -11.96 -18.90 0.97
CA THR A 324 -12.98 -17.88 1.24
C THR A 324 -13.59 -18.10 2.62
N LEU A 325 -13.66 -17.05 3.42
CA LEU A 325 -14.36 -17.00 4.71
C LEU A 325 -15.61 -16.16 4.52
N THR A 326 -16.79 -16.73 4.74
CA THR A 326 -18.08 -16.03 4.57
C THR A 326 -18.78 -15.95 5.92
N GLY A 327 -18.99 -14.73 6.39
CA GLY A 327 -19.62 -14.39 7.65
C GLY A 327 -21.14 -14.31 7.52
N THR A 328 -21.87 -15.11 8.28
CA THR A 328 -23.32 -14.94 8.44
C THR A 328 -23.61 -13.96 9.56
N THR A 329 -24.54 -13.04 9.34
CA THR A 329 -24.98 -12.06 10.33
C THR A 329 -26.32 -12.44 10.92
N ALA A 330 -26.51 -12.20 12.21
CA ALA A 330 -27.81 -12.22 12.85
C ALA A 330 -28.17 -10.81 13.32
N ALA A 331 -29.43 -10.41 13.10
CA ALA A 331 -29.98 -9.21 13.71
C ALA A 331 -29.99 -9.36 15.23
N MET A 332 -29.58 -8.33 15.97
CA MET A 332 -29.67 -8.37 17.41
C MET A 332 -31.14 -8.51 17.84
N PRO A 333 -31.45 -9.36 18.84
CA PRO A 333 -32.79 -9.39 19.42
C PRO A 333 -33.15 -7.99 19.93
N GLN A 334 -34.32 -7.47 19.54
CA GLN A 334 -34.81 -6.12 19.93
C GLN A 334 -34.92 -5.88 21.44
N ALA A 335 -34.74 -6.92 22.27
CA ALA A 335 -34.90 -6.87 23.72
C ALA A 335 -33.88 -5.99 24.48
N CYS A 336 -32.79 -5.53 23.86
CA CYS A 336 -31.80 -4.66 24.51
C CYS A 336 -31.92 -3.16 24.18
N ALA A 337 -32.78 -2.75 23.23
CA ALA A 337 -32.88 -1.35 22.81
C ALA A 337 -33.80 -0.48 23.70
N GLN A 338 -34.55 -1.06 24.64
CA GLN A 338 -35.58 -0.33 25.42
C GLN A 338 -35.21 -0.05 26.90
N LYS A 339 -33.97 -0.25 27.33
CA LYS A 339 -33.52 0.15 28.68
C LYS A 339 -32.37 1.15 28.65
N ARG A 340 -32.61 2.31 28.04
CA ARG A 340 -31.92 3.57 28.34
C ARG A 340 -32.95 4.70 28.23
N GLY A 341 -33.75 4.83 29.28
CA GLY A 341 -34.56 6.00 29.58
C GLY A 341 -34.08 6.59 30.89
#